data_AF-A0A925X482-F1
#
_entry.id   AF-A0A925X482-F1
#
_cell.length_a   1.000
_cell.length_b   1.000
_cell.length_c   1.000
_cell.angle_alpha   90.00
_cell.angle_beta   90.00
_cell.angle_gamma   90.00
#
_symmetry.space_group_name_H-M   'P 1'
#
loop_
_entity.id
_entity.type
_entity.pdbx_description
1 polymer ?
#
loop_
_entity_poly.entity_id
_entity_poly.type
_entity_poly.pdbx_seq_one_letter_code
_entity_poly.pdbx_strand_id
1 'polypeptide(L)'
;MKRSALILAAMLLVANIRPVSAQQNEIAVLRAEIAKQQVVIAQLLTRMEVLEKTPPPSAASIQELQDDIKAQEDSVSSLRETVNSKVNLNGYYNFRFSADGSEEPIAFQQHHLGVLMSKQLGKFNFLMELELQNVPHHPEIAGELEEHEEQAEGEEIGEGDLSGEGQVAVENAWMEYNHNRFLSVRFGKQLSPQYWWQNHYPNLTLSTTLPIYLRELFPAELVGVTVQGSTARPVGTSEFGVGYKFYVANNNFE
;
A
#
# COMPACT_ATOMS: atom_id res chain seq x y z
N MET A 1 -37.40 2.37 27.29
CA MET A 1 -36.69 3.27 26.36
C MET A 1 -35.73 4.28 27.02
N LYS A 2 -35.89 4.67 28.30
CA LYS A 2 -35.00 5.67 28.95
C LYS A 2 -33.64 5.16 29.45
N ARG A 3 -33.44 3.83 29.54
CA ARG A 3 -32.17 3.23 30.02
C ARG A 3 -31.11 3.03 28.92
N SER A 4 -31.55 2.91 27.66
CA SER A 4 -30.65 2.72 26.50
C SER A 4 -29.94 4.01 26.09
N ALA A 5 -30.59 5.16 26.27
CA ALA A 5 -30.03 6.48 25.95
C ALA A 5 -28.89 6.90 26.91
N LEU A 6 -28.92 6.42 28.16
CA LEU A 6 -27.94 6.76 29.18
C LEU A 6 -26.61 6.02 29.01
N ILE A 7 -26.64 4.82 28.41
CA ILE A 7 -25.44 4.03 28.10
C ILE A 7 -24.75 4.58 26.84
N LEU A 8 -25.53 5.06 25.86
CA LEU A 8 -24.99 5.68 24.64
C LEU A 8 -24.28 7.02 24.94
N ALA A 9 -24.83 7.82 25.86
CA ALA A 9 -24.21 9.06 26.32
C ALA A 9 -22.92 8.82 27.14
N ALA A 10 -22.84 7.72 27.89
CA ALA A 10 -21.64 7.37 28.64
C ALA A 10 -20.49 6.86 27.75
N MET A 11 -20.79 6.16 26.64
CA MET A 11 -19.75 5.76 25.66
C MET A 11 -19.19 6.95 24.88
N LEU A 12 -20.02 7.97 24.59
CA LEU A 12 -19.57 9.22 23.94
C LEU A 12 -18.67 10.10 24.83
N LEU A 13 -18.76 9.96 26.16
CA LEU A 13 -17.96 10.71 27.13
C LEU A 13 -16.60 10.07 27.43
N VAL A 14 -16.45 8.75 27.24
CA VAL A 14 -15.16 8.05 27.45
C VAL A 14 -14.26 8.11 26.20
N ALA A 15 -14.82 8.37 25.01
CA ALA A 15 -14.06 8.49 23.76
C ALA A 15 -13.35 9.84 23.55
N ASN A 16 -13.60 10.86 24.40
CA ASN A 16 -13.11 12.23 24.19
C ASN A 16 -12.09 12.73 25.23
N ILE A 17 -11.34 11.84 25.88
CA ILE A 17 -10.24 12.25 26.78
C ILE A 17 -8.93 11.63 26.32
N ARG A 18 -8.47 12.05 25.14
CA ARG A 18 -7.05 12.34 24.94
C ARG A 18 -6.95 13.82 24.62
N PRO A 19 -6.04 14.57 25.26
CA PRO A 19 -5.95 16.00 25.02
C PRO A 19 -5.51 16.19 23.56
N VAL A 20 -6.30 16.94 22.79
CA VAL A 20 -6.04 17.30 21.39
C VAL A 20 -4.62 17.83 21.17
N SER A 21 -4.00 18.40 22.22
CA SER A 21 -2.60 18.85 22.23
C SER A 21 -1.56 17.73 22.10
N ALA A 22 -1.82 16.51 22.57
CA ALA A 22 -0.89 15.38 22.41
C ALA A 22 -0.83 14.89 20.96
N GLN A 23 -1.98 14.85 20.27
CA GLN A 23 -2.07 14.51 18.86
C GLN A 23 -1.44 15.59 17.96
N GLN A 24 -1.61 16.88 18.30
CA GLN A 24 -1.00 17.98 17.55
C GLN A 24 0.54 17.97 17.65
N ASN A 25 1.09 17.63 18.82
CA ASN A 25 2.54 17.48 18.98
C ASN A 25 3.09 16.31 18.16
N GLU A 26 2.40 15.17 18.14
CA GLU A 26 2.82 14.01 17.32
C GLU A 26 2.76 14.34 15.82
N ILE A 27 1.73 15.07 15.35
CA ILE A 27 1.62 15.53 13.96
C ILE A 27 2.74 16.53 13.62
N ALA A 28 3.09 17.44 14.54
CA ALA A 28 4.19 18.39 14.34
C ALA A 28 5.54 17.69 14.23
N VAL A 29 5.78 16.65 15.05
CA VAL A 29 6.98 15.81 14.97
C VAL A 29 7.02 15.05 13.64
N LEU A 30 5.91 14.48 13.19
CA LEU A 30 5.83 13.79 11.90
C LEU A 30 6.08 14.74 10.72
N ARG A 31 5.54 15.96 10.74
CA ARG A 31 5.81 16.98 9.71
C ARG A 31 7.27 17.41 9.68
N ALA A 32 7.90 17.57 10.84
CA ALA A 32 9.32 17.89 10.92
C ALA A 32 10.20 16.74 10.38
N GLU A 33 9.79 15.49 10.61
CA GLU A 33 10.51 14.33 10.09
C GLU A 33 10.33 14.16 8.57
N ILE A 34 9.12 14.40 8.03
CA ILE A 34 8.88 14.44 6.58
C ILE A 34 9.72 15.53 5.92
N ALA A 35 9.80 16.72 6.52
CA ALA A 35 10.64 17.80 6.00
C ALA A 35 12.13 17.42 5.97
N LYS A 36 12.62 16.70 6.99
CA LYS A 36 14.00 16.15 6.96
C LYS A 36 14.18 15.11 5.86
N GLN A 37 13.20 14.23 5.65
CA GLN A 37 13.24 13.23 4.58
C GLN A 37 13.31 13.88 3.19
N GLN A 38 12.56 14.96 2.97
CA GLN A 38 12.62 15.70 1.70
C GLN A 38 14.01 16.29 1.43
N VAL A 39 14.71 16.76 2.46
CA VAL A 39 16.10 17.25 2.34
C VAL A 39 17.06 16.12 2.00
N VAL A 40 16.92 14.95 2.63
CA VAL A 40 17.76 13.77 2.34
C VAL A 40 17.55 13.28 0.90
N ILE A 41 16.30 13.23 0.44
CA ILE A 41 15.98 12.85 -0.95
C ILE A 41 16.59 13.84 -1.94
N ALA A 42 16.47 15.14 -1.70
CA ALA A 42 17.06 16.16 -2.57
C ALA A 42 18.60 16.04 -2.65
N GLN A 43 19.25 15.70 -1.53
CA GLN A 43 20.71 15.47 -1.49
C GLN A 43 21.13 14.20 -2.24
N LEU A 44 20.33 13.14 -2.20
CA LEU A 44 20.59 11.91 -2.95
C LEU A 44 20.45 12.14 -4.46
N LEU A 45 19.42 12.87 -4.88
CA LEU A 45 19.20 13.21 -6.30
C LEU A 45 20.36 14.07 -6.86
N THR A 46 20.82 15.07 -6.11
CA THR A 46 21.98 15.87 -6.53
C THR A 46 23.28 15.07 -6.58
N ARG A 47 23.47 14.08 -5.69
CA ARG A 47 24.63 13.18 -5.76
C ARG A 47 24.59 12.24 -6.95
N MET A 48 23.42 11.71 -7.31
CA MET A 48 23.27 10.90 -8.52
C MET A 48 23.69 11.67 -9.76
N GLU A 49 23.26 12.93 -9.88
CA GLU A 49 23.64 13.80 -10.99
C GLU A 49 25.16 14.07 -11.06
N VAL A 50 25.83 14.18 -9.91
CA VAL A 50 27.29 14.35 -9.82
C VAL A 50 28.02 13.05 -10.19
N LEU A 51 27.55 11.90 -9.71
CA LEU A 51 28.14 10.60 -10.01
C LEU A 51 28.00 10.22 -11.48
N GLU A 52 26.89 10.60 -12.11
CA GLU A 52 26.64 10.39 -13.55
C GLU A 52 27.60 11.21 -14.43
N LYS A 53 28.04 12.38 -13.95
CA LYS A 53 28.94 13.29 -14.68
C LYS A 53 30.44 13.02 -14.46
N THR A 54 30.84 12.04 -13.64
CA THR A 54 32.24 11.85 -13.22
C THR A 54 32.91 10.60 -13.85
N PRO A 55 34.13 10.69 -14.42
CA PRO A 55 34.86 9.54 -15.01
C PRO A 55 35.28 8.49 -13.96
N PRO A 56 35.73 7.27 -14.37
CA PRO A 56 35.78 6.11 -13.48
C PRO A 56 36.69 6.29 -12.26
N PRO A 57 36.33 5.72 -11.09
CA PRO A 57 36.95 6.04 -9.82
C PRO A 57 38.36 5.41 -9.68
N SER A 58 39.30 6.17 -9.10
CA SER A 58 40.57 5.65 -8.58
C SER A 58 40.37 4.74 -7.34
N ALA A 59 41.38 3.96 -6.95
CA ALA A 59 41.27 3.05 -5.79
C ALA A 59 40.92 3.75 -4.45
N ALA A 60 41.29 5.02 -4.28
CA ALA A 60 40.90 5.83 -3.11
C ALA A 60 39.39 6.15 -3.11
N SER A 61 38.82 6.43 -4.29
CA SER A 61 37.37 6.65 -4.43
C SER A 61 36.53 5.38 -4.31
N ILE A 62 37.11 4.18 -4.47
CA ILE A 62 36.40 2.92 -4.20
C ILE A 62 36.18 2.74 -2.69
N GLN A 63 37.17 3.09 -1.86
CA GLN A 63 37.04 3.02 -0.41
C GLN A 63 36.03 4.05 0.12
N GLU A 64 36.07 5.28 -0.41
CA GLU A 64 35.07 6.32 -0.10
C GLU A 64 33.66 5.87 -0.49
N LEU A 65 33.48 5.24 -1.66
CA LEU A 65 32.20 4.67 -2.06
C LEU A 65 31.74 3.53 -1.12
N GLN A 66 32.65 2.69 -0.63
CA GLN A 66 32.30 1.62 0.33
C GLN A 66 31.89 2.18 1.69
N ASP A 67 32.60 3.19 2.19
CA ASP A 67 32.27 3.84 3.45
C ASP A 67 30.93 4.59 3.35
N ASP A 68 30.66 5.23 2.21
CA ASP A 68 29.37 5.88 1.93
C ASP A 68 28.22 4.87 1.80
N ILE A 69 28.43 3.74 1.10
CA ILE A 69 27.43 2.66 1.02
C ILE A 69 27.10 2.16 2.43
N LYS A 70 28.12 1.95 3.26
CA LYS A 70 27.92 1.48 4.64
C LYS A 70 27.18 2.52 5.49
N ALA A 71 27.53 3.80 5.38
CA ALA A 71 26.83 4.87 6.08
C ALA A 71 25.35 4.96 5.64
N GLN A 72 25.07 4.73 4.35
CA GLN A 72 23.72 4.67 3.83
C GLN A 72 22.95 3.44 4.33
N GLU A 73 23.59 2.25 4.34
CA GLU A 73 23.01 1.03 4.92
C GLU A 73 22.67 1.21 6.40
N ASP A 74 23.58 1.79 7.19
CA ASP A 74 23.37 2.07 8.61
C ASP A 74 22.21 3.06 8.82
N SER A 75 22.12 4.10 7.98
CA SER A 75 21.03 5.08 7.99
C SER A 75 19.68 4.42 7.67
N VAL A 76 19.62 3.59 6.61
CA VAL A 76 18.41 2.86 6.21
C VAL A 76 18.00 1.85 7.29
N SER A 77 18.96 1.15 7.89
CA SER A 77 18.72 0.21 8.98
C SER A 77 18.14 0.89 10.22
N SER A 78 18.73 2.02 10.63
CA SER A 78 18.25 2.84 11.75
C SER A 78 16.84 3.41 11.50
N LEU A 79 16.58 3.89 10.28
CA LEU A 79 15.25 4.31 9.85
C LEU A 79 14.24 3.16 9.92
N ARG A 80 14.62 1.99 9.41
CA ARG A 80 13.77 0.80 9.45
C ARG A 80 13.45 0.38 10.88
N GLU A 81 14.43 0.37 11.78
CA GLU A 81 14.22 0.05 13.19
C GLU A 81 13.31 1.08 13.87
N THR A 82 13.54 2.37 13.61
CA THR A 82 12.72 3.46 14.15
C THR A 82 11.27 3.38 13.66
N VAL A 83 11.07 3.17 12.36
CA VAL A 83 9.73 3.01 11.75
C VAL A 83 9.05 1.76 12.30
N ASN A 84 9.72 0.60 12.27
CA ASN A 84 9.15 -0.67 12.75
C ASN A 84 8.83 -0.67 14.25
N SER A 85 9.58 0.10 15.05
CA SER A 85 9.24 0.31 16.46
C SER A 85 7.87 0.96 16.64
N LYS A 86 7.45 1.80 15.69
CA LYS A 86 6.20 2.58 15.72
C LYS A 86 5.08 1.93 14.92
N VAL A 87 5.35 1.43 13.72
CA VAL A 87 4.38 0.87 12.77
C VAL A 87 5.08 -0.21 11.94
N ASN A 88 4.43 -1.35 11.73
CA ASN A 88 4.89 -2.33 10.77
C ASN A 88 4.56 -1.82 9.37
N LEU A 89 5.59 -1.46 8.61
CA LEU A 89 5.48 -1.01 7.23
C LEU A 89 5.84 -2.16 6.30
N ASN A 90 4.92 -2.55 5.43
CA ASN A 90 5.13 -3.52 4.37
C ASN A 90 4.66 -2.91 3.04
N GLY A 91 4.94 -3.57 1.93
CA GLY A 91 4.43 -3.13 0.64
C GLY A 91 4.64 -4.19 -0.42
N TYR A 92 4.08 -3.92 -1.58
CA TYR A 92 4.29 -4.70 -2.79
C TYR A 92 4.31 -3.78 -4.00
N TYR A 93 4.93 -4.28 -5.05
CA TYR A 93 5.08 -3.55 -6.29
C TYR A 93 5.00 -4.55 -7.44
N ASN A 94 4.09 -4.31 -8.39
CA ASN A 94 3.91 -5.18 -9.54
C ASN A 94 3.97 -4.40 -10.86
N PHE A 95 4.48 -5.10 -11.86
CA PHE A 95 4.49 -4.63 -13.23
C PHE A 95 3.66 -5.56 -14.09
N ARG A 96 3.00 -4.99 -15.10
CA ARG A 96 2.31 -5.73 -16.15
C ARG A 96 2.99 -5.42 -17.47
N PHE A 97 3.16 -6.47 -18.27
CA PHE A 97 3.48 -6.36 -19.68
C PHE A 97 2.31 -6.97 -20.45
N SER A 98 1.74 -6.22 -21.38
CA SER A 98 0.62 -6.66 -22.23
C SER A 98 1.06 -6.64 -23.69
N ALA A 99 0.80 -7.74 -24.40
CA ALA A 99 1.06 -7.88 -25.84
C ALA A 99 -0.02 -8.78 -26.45
N ASP A 100 -1.26 -8.29 -26.44
CA ASP A 100 -2.45 -9.07 -26.79
C ASP A 100 -3.06 -8.69 -28.16
N GLY A 101 -2.43 -7.77 -28.90
CA GLY A 101 -2.91 -7.32 -30.20
C GLY A 101 -4.22 -6.53 -30.14
N SER A 102 -4.60 -6.05 -28.95
CA SER A 102 -5.69 -5.08 -28.77
C SER A 102 -5.27 -3.68 -29.25
N GLU A 103 -6.21 -2.72 -29.23
CA GLU A 103 -5.90 -1.30 -29.47
C GLU A 103 -5.05 -0.67 -28.35
N GLU A 104 -4.80 -1.40 -27.25
CA GLU A 104 -3.92 -0.93 -26.18
C GLU A 104 -2.43 -1.11 -26.56
N PRO A 105 -1.57 -0.10 -26.32
CA PRO A 105 -0.17 -0.16 -26.70
C PRO A 105 0.61 -1.22 -25.92
N ILE A 106 1.55 -1.88 -26.60
CA ILE A 106 2.50 -2.82 -25.99
C ILE A 106 3.44 -2.04 -25.07
N ALA A 107 3.18 -2.10 -23.77
CA ALA A 107 3.89 -1.31 -22.78
C ALA A 107 4.16 -2.07 -21.48
N PHE A 108 5.26 -1.71 -20.83
CA PHE A 108 5.44 -1.97 -19.41
C PHE A 108 4.63 -0.95 -18.62
N GLN A 109 3.70 -1.44 -17.83
CA GLN A 109 2.89 -0.62 -16.94
C GLN A 109 3.21 -1.00 -15.50
N GLN A 110 3.54 0.00 -14.68
CA GLN A 110 3.39 -0.17 -13.25
C GLN A 110 1.89 -0.34 -12.99
N HIS A 111 1.51 -1.52 -12.52
CA HIS A 111 0.11 -1.84 -12.34
C HIS A 111 -0.34 -1.25 -10.99
N HIS A 112 0.23 -1.74 -9.88
CA HIS A 112 -0.08 -1.37 -8.51
C HIS A 112 1.21 -1.19 -7.68
N LEU A 113 1.24 -0.13 -6.86
CA LEU A 113 2.18 0.03 -5.75
C LEU A 113 1.38 0.11 -4.46
N GLY A 114 1.46 -0.93 -3.64
CA GLY A 114 0.76 -0.99 -2.36
C GLY A 114 1.69 -0.77 -1.18
N VAL A 115 1.26 0.07 -0.24
CA VAL A 115 1.96 0.35 1.02
C VAL A 115 1.00 0.04 2.18
N LEU A 116 1.37 -0.95 3.01
CA LEU A 116 0.63 -1.32 4.20
C LEU A 116 1.31 -0.82 5.46
N MET A 117 0.52 -0.20 6.32
CA MET A 117 0.88 0.23 7.65
C MET A 117 0.00 -0.50 8.65
N SER A 118 0.61 -1.23 9.58
CA SER A 118 -0.14 -1.89 10.65
C SER A 118 0.49 -1.71 12.02
N LYS A 119 -0.34 -1.65 13.06
CA LYS A 119 0.14 -1.57 14.44
C LYS A 119 -0.83 -2.27 15.38
N GLN A 120 -0.28 -3.05 16.30
CA GLN A 120 -1.02 -3.60 17.43
C GLN A 120 -0.70 -2.81 18.70
N LEU A 121 -1.74 -2.31 19.36
CA LEU A 121 -1.69 -1.61 20.65
C LEU A 121 -2.59 -2.33 21.65
N GLY A 122 -2.02 -3.30 22.36
CA GLY A 122 -2.76 -4.15 23.29
C GLY A 122 -3.84 -4.97 22.57
N LYS A 123 -5.12 -4.64 22.83
CA LYS A 123 -6.28 -5.28 22.20
C LYS A 123 -6.70 -4.65 20.88
N PHE A 124 -6.10 -3.54 20.47
CA PHE A 124 -6.45 -2.85 19.24
C PHE A 124 -5.44 -3.16 18.14
N ASN A 125 -5.93 -3.53 16.97
CA ASN A 125 -5.16 -3.65 15.75
C ASN A 125 -5.59 -2.55 14.78
N PHE A 126 -4.62 -1.92 14.14
CA PHE A 126 -4.83 -0.91 13.11
C PHE A 126 -4.19 -1.41 11.83
N LEU A 127 -4.88 -1.23 10.71
CA LEU A 127 -4.34 -1.46 9.38
C LEU A 127 -4.78 -0.31 8.46
N MET A 128 -3.83 0.19 7.68
CA MET A 128 -4.08 1.10 6.57
C MET A 128 -3.25 0.63 5.39
N GLU A 129 -3.87 0.66 4.22
CA GLU A 129 -3.29 0.26 2.96
C GLU A 129 -3.60 1.32 1.93
N LEU A 130 -2.53 1.86 1.36
CA LEU A 130 -2.58 2.83 0.29
C LEU A 130 -2.12 2.12 -0.98
N GLU A 131 -2.89 2.25 -2.03
CA GLU A 131 -2.60 1.67 -3.33
C GLU A 131 -2.49 2.80 -4.35
N LEU A 132 -1.39 2.83 -5.08
CA LEU A 132 -1.21 3.67 -6.24
C LEU A 132 -1.45 2.81 -7.47
N GLN A 133 -2.51 3.11 -8.20
CA GLN A 133 -2.87 2.45 -9.45
C GLN A 133 -2.59 3.40 -10.63
N ASN A 134 -2.15 2.84 -11.75
CA ASN A 134 -2.05 3.53 -13.05
C ASN A 134 -1.08 4.75 -13.09
N VAL A 135 0.15 4.61 -12.58
CA VAL A 135 1.19 5.67 -12.61
C VAL A 135 2.52 5.10 -13.08
N PRO A 136 3.40 5.88 -13.71
CA PRO A 136 3.38 6.25 -15.14
C PRO A 136 3.60 5.04 -16.07
N HIS A 137 3.08 5.12 -17.29
CA HIS A 137 3.41 4.16 -18.35
C HIS A 137 4.58 4.71 -19.17
N HIS A 138 5.55 3.87 -19.52
CA HIS A 138 6.53 4.27 -20.53
C HIS A 138 5.81 4.43 -21.87
N PRO A 139 6.05 5.52 -22.62
CA PRO A 139 5.67 5.55 -24.02
C PRO A 139 6.39 4.40 -24.74
N GLU A 140 5.57 3.58 -25.39
CA GLU A 140 5.86 2.70 -26.52
C GLU A 140 7.27 2.06 -26.54
N ILE A 141 7.34 0.75 -26.28
CA ILE A 141 8.33 -0.05 -27.01
C ILE A 141 7.78 -0.18 -28.41
N ALA A 142 8.06 0.82 -29.26
CA ALA A 142 7.84 0.72 -30.69
C ALA A 142 8.71 -0.44 -31.20
N GLY A 143 8.11 -1.63 -31.23
CA GLY A 143 8.65 -2.73 -32.00
C GLY A 143 8.65 -2.27 -33.44
N GLU A 144 9.84 -2.03 -33.98
CA GLU A 144 10.08 -1.89 -35.41
C GLU A 144 9.52 -3.11 -36.15
N LEU A 145 8.24 -3.04 -36.53
CA LEU A 145 7.64 -3.97 -37.46
C LEU A 145 6.89 -3.16 -38.52
N GLU A 146 7.62 -3.02 -39.63
CA GLU A 146 7.15 -2.88 -41.02
C GLU A 146 6.99 -1.47 -41.61
N GLU A 147 8.09 -1.03 -42.23
CA GLU A 147 8.26 -0.59 -43.63
C GLU A 147 7.47 0.62 -44.20
N HIS A 148 8.26 1.57 -44.76
CA HIS A 148 7.93 2.71 -45.66
C HIS A 148 7.26 3.92 -44.97
N GLU A 149 7.73 5.17 -45.03
CA GLU A 149 8.42 5.93 -46.07
C GLU A 149 9.18 7.14 -45.48
N GLU A 150 10.10 7.71 -46.26
CA GLU A 150 10.98 8.84 -45.98
C GLU A 150 10.31 10.06 -45.29
N GLN A 151 10.85 10.51 -44.14
CA GLN A 151 10.81 11.93 -43.77
C GLN A 151 11.85 12.33 -42.70
N ALA A 152 12.70 13.28 -43.13
CA ALA A 152 13.28 14.41 -42.41
C ALA A 152 14.22 14.22 -41.19
N GLU A 153 15.38 14.84 -41.36
CA GLU A 153 16.40 15.15 -40.35
C GLU A 153 15.84 15.90 -39.14
N GLY A 154 16.28 15.50 -37.94
CA GLY A 154 16.34 16.37 -36.76
C GLY A 154 15.12 16.35 -35.85
N GLU A 155 14.83 15.22 -35.20
CA GLU A 155 14.05 15.21 -33.96
C GLU A 155 14.94 14.68 -32.84
N GLU A 156 15.08 15.49 -31.79
CA GLU A 156 15.61 15.09 -30.50
C GLU A 156 14.93 13.79 -30.09
N ILE A 157 15.69 12.84 -29.53
CA ILE A 157 15.13 11.70 -28.81
C ILE A 157 14.31 12.31 -27.68
N GLY A 158 13.02 12.51 -27.93
CA GLY A 158 12.10 13.13 -26.99
C GLY A 158 12.23 12.36 -25.69
N GLU A 159 12.56 13.06 -24.61
CA GLU A 159 12.32 12.59 -23.26
C GLU A 159 10.91 12.04 -23.26
N GLY A 160 10.78 10.71 -23.25
CA GLY A 160 9.49 10.05 -23.31
C GLY A 160 8.67 10.55 -22.14
N ASP A 161 7.72 11.45 -22.43
CA ASP A 161 6.92 12.12 -21.42
C ASP A 161 6.21 11.03 -20.63
N LEU A 162 6.56 10.91 -19.34
CA LEU A 162 5.96 9.96 -18.42
C LEU A 162 4.53 10.42 -18.16
N SER A 163 3.66 10.18 -19.13
CA SER A 163 2.25 10.51 -19.04
C SER A 163 1.55 9.42 -18.20
N GLY A 164 0.72 9.83 -17.26
CA GLY A 164 -0.01 8.91 -16.38
C GLY A 164 -0.66 9.65 -15.23
N GLU A 165 -1.97 9.82 -15.31
CA GLU A 165 -2.78 10.28 -14.17
C GLU A 165 -2.89 9.15 -13.16
N GLY A 166 -1.90 9.07 -12.28
CA GLY A 166 -1.91 8.10 -11.19
C GLY A 166 -3.02 8.35 -10.19
N GLN A 167 -3.75 7.31 -9.82
CA GLN A 167 -4.75 7.39 -8.76
C GLN A 167 -4.18 6.81 -7.46
N VAL A 168 -4.19 7.64 -6.41
CA VAL A 168 -3.94 7.18 -5.04
C VAL A 168 -5.27 6.82 -4.40
N ALA A 169 -5.43 5.55 -4.03
CA ALA A 169 -6.62 5.05 -3.37
C ALA A 169 -6.28 4.47 -1.98
N VAL A 170 -7.20 4.65 -1.03
CA VAL A 170 -7.17 3.89 0.22
C VAL A 170 -7.92 2.58 -0.04
N GLU A 171 -7.19 1.49 -0.21
CA GLU A 171 -7.77 0.17 -0.49
C GLU A 171 -8.37 -0.45 0.78
N ASN A 172 -7.65 -0.32 1.91
CA ASN A 172 -8.00 -0.94 3.18
C ASN A 172 -7.68 0.00 4.34
N ALA A 173 -8.61 0.25 5.23
CA ALA A 173 -8.37 1.10 6.40
C ALA A 173 -9.34 0.74 7.53
N TRP A 174 -8.85 0.04 8.55
CA TRP A 174 -9.69 -0.40 9.66
C TRP A 174 -8.95 -0.43 11.00
N MET A 175 -9.77 -0.39 12.05
CA MET A 175 -9.39 -0.66 13.43
C MET A 175 -10.18 -1.86 13.93
N GLU A 176 -9.52 -2.79 14.60
CA GLU A 176 -10.13 -3.98 15.19
C GLU A 176 -9.85 -4.04 16.69
N TYR A 177 -10.90 -4.16 17.49
CA TYR A 177 -10.82 -4.46 18.90
C TYR A 177 -10.99 -5.97 19.14
N ASN A 178 -9.94 -6.59 19.67
CA ASN A 178 -9.89 -8.00 20.02
C ASN A 178 -10.23 -8.19 21.50
N HIS A 179 -11.49 -8.50 21.80
CA HIS A 179 -11.90 -8.75 23.18
C HIS A 179 -11.32 -10.07 23.69
N ASN A 180 -11.53 -11.15 22.92
CA ASN A 180 -11.00 -12.50 23.10
C ASN A 180 -11.16 -13.30 21.78
N ARG A 181 -10.75 -14.59 21.75
CA ARG A 181 -10.87 -15.44 20.56
C ARG A 181 -12.30 -15.61 20.02
N PHE A 182 -13.30 -15.45 20.88
CA PHE A 182 -14.71 -15.61 20.54
C PHE A 182 -15.36 -14.32 20.06
N LEU A 183 -14.70 -13.17 20.23
CA LEU A 183 -15.26 -11.88 19.87
C LEU A 183 -14.17 -10.86 19.51
N SER A 184 -14.21 -10.43 18.26
CA SER A 184 -13.55 -9.24 17.77
C SER A 184 -14.53 -8.37 17.01
N VAL A 185 -14.31 -7.06 17.09
CA VAL A 185 -15.13 -6.05 16.42
C VAL A 185 -14.22 -5.15 15.60
N ARG A 186 -14.46 -5.10 14.30
CA ARG A 186 -13.70 -4.31 13.33
C ARG A 186 -14.57 -3.21 12.77
N PHE A 187 -13.99 -2.02 12.61
CA PHE A 187 -14.63 -0.84 12.05
C PHE A 187 -13.73 -0.25 10.96
N GLY A 188 -14.31 0.12 9.83
CA GLY A 188 -13.60 0.81 8.75
C GLY A 188 -13.92 0.26 7.37
N LYS A 189 -13.04 0.60 6.42
CA LYS A 189 -13.05 0.10 5.05
C LYS A 189 -12.21 -1.17 4.99
N GLN A 190 -12.79 -2.25 4.47
CA GLN A 190 -12.08 -3.51 4.23
C GLN A 190 -12.50 -4.11 2.90
N LEU A 191 -11.62 -4.88 2.28
CA LEU A 191 -11.98 -5.63 1.09
C LEU A 191 -12.99 -6.72 1.42
N SER A 192 -13.94 -6.95 0.52
CA SER A 192 -14.84 -8.09 0.65
C SER A 192 -14.03 -9.39 0.54
N PRO A 193 -14.43 -10.48 1.24
CA PRO A 193 -13.71 -11.75 1.15
C PRO A 193 -13.54 -12.25 -0.29
N GLN A 194 -14.55 -12.03 -1.13
CA GLN A 194 -14.55 -12.40 -2.54
C GLN A 194 -13.51 -11.59 -3.32
N TYR A 195 -13.45 -10.27 -3.12
CA TYR A 195 -12.46 -9.42 -3.75
C TYR A 195 -11.05 -9.73 -3.26
N TRP A 196 -10.86 -9.87 -1.95
CA TRP A 196 -9.57 -10.18 -1.33
C TRP A 196 -8.95 -11.46 -1.89
N TRP A 197 -9.73 -12.54 -1.99
CA TRP A 197 -9.22 -13.84 -2.46
C TRP A 197 -8.71 -13.78 -3.90
N GLN A 198 -9.31 -12.91 -4.70
CA GLN A 198 -9.02 -12.83 -6.12
C GLN A 198 -7.88 -11.84 -6.42
N ASN A 199 -7.83 -10.72 -5.69
CA ASN A 199 -6.99 -9.57 -6.05
C ASN A 199 -5.79 -9.33 -5.12
N HIS A 200 -5.77 -9.89 -3.91
CA HIS A 200 -4.95 -9.31 -2.85
C HIS A 200 -3.73 -10.16 -2.45
N TYR A 201 -2.53 -9.57 -2.62
CA TYR A 201 -1.17 -10.15 -2.49
C TYR A 201 -0.94 -11.37 -3.38
N PRO A 202 0.31 -11.73 -3.76
CA PRO A 202 0.52 -12.57 -4.93
C PRO A 202 -0.04 -13.98 -4.69
N ASN A 203 -1.28 -14.14 -5.09
CA ASN A 203 -1.88 -15.42 -5.35
C ASN A 203 -1.14 -15.90 -6.59
N LEU A 204 -0.64 -17.13 -6.58
CA LEU A 204 -0.33 -17.84 -7.82
C LEU A 204 -1.66 -17.96 -8.58
N THR A 205 -2.03 -16.90 -9.28
CA THR A 205 -3.21 -16.86 -10.11
C THR A 205 -2.79 -17.29 -11.50
N LEU A 206 -3.47 -18.31 -12.01
CA LEU A 206 -3.23 -18.86 -13.34
C LEU A 206 -3.61 -17.87 -14.45
N SER A 207 -4.33 -16.79 -14.12
CA SER A 207 -4.75 -15.77 -15.08
C SER A 207 -4.68 -14.37 -14.48
N THR A 208 -4.29 -13.40 -15.30
CA THR A 208 -4.38 -11.96 -15.00
C THR A 208 -5.78 -11.41 -15.25
N THR A 209 -6.68 -12.18 -15.87
CA THR A 209 -8.04 -11.79 -16.20
C THR A 209 -9.03 -12.29 -15.13
N LEU A 210 -9.85 -11.38 -14.62
CA LEU A 210 -10.85 -11.69 -13.60
C LEU A 210 -12.17 -12.18 -14.22
N PRO A 211 -12.89 -13.11 -13.59
CA PRO A 211 -14.24 -13.45 -14.02
C PRO A 211 -15.18 -12.22 -13.92
N ILE A 212 -15.93 -11.95 -14.99
CA ILE A 212 -16.77 -10.73 -15.15
C ILE A 212 -17.81 -10.58 -14.02
N TYR A 213 -18.41 -11.69 -13.56
CA TYR A 213 -19.51 -11.67 -12.57
C TYR A 213 -19.10 -11.21 -11.16
N LEU A 214 -17.81 -11.12 -10.86
CA LEU A 214 -17.32 -10.90 -9.50
C LEU A 214 -17.58 -9.46 -9.01
N ARG A 215 -17.49 -8.48 -9.92
CA ARG A 215 -17.78 -7.07 -9.64
C ARG A 215 -19.28 -6.76 -9.59
N GLU A 216 -20.10 -7.52 -10.31
CA GLU A 216 -21.55 -7.31 -10.37
C GLU A 216 -22.28 -7.86 -9.13
N LEU A 217 -21.78 -8.94 -8.55
CA LEU A 217 -22.48 -9.66 -7.47
C LEU A 217 -22.02 -9.26 -6.07
N PHE A 218 -20.77 -8.82 -5.93
CA PHE A 218 -20.19 -8.49 -4.63
C PHE A 218 -19.48 -7.14 -4.70
N PRO A 219 -19.72 -6.24 -3.73
CA PRO A 219 -18.96 -5.01 -3.68
C PRO A 219 -17.47 -5.35 -3.41
N ALA A 220 -16.57 -4.61 -4.07
CA ALA A 220 -15.13 -4.77 -3.86
C ALA A 220 -14.73 -4.45 -2.41
N GLU A 221 -15.39 -3.45 -1.84
CA GLU A 221 -15.12 -2.92 -0.51
C GLU A 221 -16.36 -2.94 0.40
N LEU A 222 -16.10 -3.09 1.69
CA LEU A 222 -17.07 -3.07 2.77
C LEU A 222 -16.69 -1.94 3.72
N VAL A 223 -17.48 -0.86 3.76
CA VAL A 223 -17.28 0.23 4.73
C VAL A 223 -18.30 0.10 5.84
N GLY A 224 -17.86 -0.32 7.02
CA GLY A 224 -18.76 -0.49 8.14
C GLY A 224 -18.18 -1.24 9.31
N VAL A 225 -19.02 -2.09 9.91
CA VAL A 225 -18.70 -2.84 11.14
C VAL A 225 -18.74 -4.33 10.85
N THR A 226 -17.75 -5.05 11.35
CA THR A 226 -17.69 -6.50 11.34
C THR A 226 -17.53 -7.04 12.75
N VAL A 227 -18.34 -8.04 13.09
CA VAL A 227 -18.24 -8.78 14.35
C VAL A 227 -17.93 -10.22 14.00
N GLN A 228 -16.84 -10.75 14.55
CA GLN A 228 -16.41 -12.11 14.24
C GLN A 228 -15.87 -12.81 15.49
N GLY A 229 -15.79 -14.13 15.41
CA GLY A 229 -15.31 -14.96 16.50
C GLY A 229 -15.19 -16.41 16.07
N SER A 230 -14.28 -17.13 16.70
CA SER A 230 -14.13 -18.56 16.45
C SER A 230 -13.69 -19.33 17.69
N THR A 231 -13.93 -20.63 17.64
CA THR A 231 -13.40 -21.58 18.60
C THR A 231 -13.04 -22.84 17.87
N ALA A 232 -11.92 -23.42 18.26
CA ALA A 232 -11.53 -24.73 17.81
C ALA A 232 -11.08 -25.59 18.99
N ARG A 233 -11.32 -26.90 18.88
CA ARG A 233 -10.93 -27.89 19.89
C ARG A 233 -10.31 -29.11 19.21
N PRO A 234 -9.26 -29.69 19.79
CA PRO A 234 -8.71 -30.94 19.30
C PRO A 234 -9.74 -32.07 19.50
N VAL A 235 -9.85 -32.93 18.48
CA VAL A 235 -10.67 -34.14 18.47
C VAL A 235 -9.78 -35.28 17.96
N GLY A 236 -9.14 -35.99 18.89
CA GLY A 236 -8.15 -37.03 18.57
C GLY A 236 -6.89 -36.43 17.93
N THR A 237 -6.56 -36.87 16.72
CA THR A 237 -5.45 -36.33 15.90
C THR A 237 -5.87 -35.18 14.99
N SER A 238 -7.13 -34.73 15.06
CA SER A 238 -7.70 -33.67 14.23
C SER A 238 -8.16 -32.48 15.07
N GLU A 239 -8.60 -31.42 14.41
CA GLU A 239 -9.17 -30.22 15.03
C GLU A 239 -10.57 -29.96 14.49
N PHE A 240 -11.52 -29.66 15.38
CA PHE A 240 -12.86 -29.22 15.01
C PHE A 240 -13.03 -27.76 15.39
N GLY A 241 -13.37 -26.92 14.41
CA GLY A 241 -13.55 -25.50 14.56
C GLY A 241 -14.92 -25.01 14.09
N VAL A 242 -15.47 -24.03 14.81
CA VAL A 242 -16.64 -23.25 14.40
C VAL A 242 -16.31 -21.77 14.53
N GLY A 243 -16.76 -20.99 13.56
CA GLY A 243 -16.62 -19.55 13.57
C GLY A 243 -17.82 -18.85 12.97
N TYR A 244 -17.94 -17.56 13.26
CA TYR A 244 -18.94 -16.69 12.68
C TYR A 244 -18.31 -15.37 12.26
N LYS A 245 -18.91 -14.73 11.25
CA LYS A 245 -18.56 -13.39 10.79
C LYS A 245 -19.82 -12.69 10.32
N PHE A 246 -20.20 -11.62 10.99
CA PHE A 246 -21.32 -10.77 10.62
C PHE A 246 -20.78 -9.41 10.21
N TYR A 247 -21.30 -8.84 9.13
CA TYR A 247 -20.93 -7.51 8.68
C TYR A 247 -22.18 -6.68 8.41
N VAL A 248 -22.11 -5.41 8.77
CA VAL A 248 -23.08 -4.38 8.41
C VAL A 248 -22.28 -3.26 7.79
N ALA A 249 -22.50 -3.01 6.50
CA ALA A 249 -21.72 -2.07 5.73
C ALA A 249 -22.63 -1.24 4.81
N ASN A 250 -22.21 0.00 4.56
CA ASN A 250 -22.80 0.85 3.54
C ASN A 250 -21.84 0.84 2.35
N ASN A 251 -22.24 0.19 1.26
CA ASN A 251 -21.35 -0.03 0.12
C ASN A 251 -21.94 0.64 -1.11
N ASN A 252 -21.09 1.33 -1.89
CA ASN A 252 -21.39 1.64 -3.27
C ASN A 252 -20.98 0.45 -4.14
N PHE A 253 -21.86 0.10 -5.08
CA PHE A 253 -21.48 -0.70 -6.25
C PHE A 253 -21.06 0.33 -7.30
N GLU A 254 -19.75 0.51 -7.48
CA GLU A 254 -19.21 1.24 -8.63
C GLU A 254 -19.01 0.30 -9.81
#